data_AF-A0A7W1HCL0-F1
#
_entry.id   AF-A0A7W1HCL0-F1
#
_cell.length_a   1.000
_cell.length_b   1.000
_cell.length_c   1.000
_cell.angle_alpha   90.00
_cell.angle_beta   90.00
_cell.angle_gamma   90.00
#
_symmetry.space_group_name_H-M   'P 1'
#
loop_
_entity.id
_entity.type
_entity.pdbx_description
1 polymer ?
#
loop_
_entity_poly.entity_id
_entity_poly.type
_entity_poly.pdbx_seq_one_letter_code
_entity_poly.pdbx_strand_id
1 'polypeptide(L)'
;MNTTAKCMKLTRCSNTKRTKVVEILENYGLTPAESLPIVESLAARPKDFADFMMRFELGLEKPNPKRALQSGGTIGGAYIYGGLIPLLPYILFDEVQTALLWSVVITVIALFIFGYIKGTFTGTTPLKSAIQTCLIGSVAAGTAFLVARMISE
;
A
#
# COMPACT_ATOMS: atom_id res chain seq x y z
N MET A 1 -15.24 5.26 -2.02
CA MET A 1 -16.18 5.86 -1.05
C MET A 1 -15.36 6.39 0.13
N ASN A 2 -15.15 7.71 0.21
CA ASN A 2 -14.11 8.31 1.07
C ASN A 2 -14.45 8.18 2.57
N THR A 3 -13.43 8.04 3.42
CA THR A 3 -13.55 7.93 4.88
C THR A 3 -14.35 9.08 5.48
N THR A 4 -14.28 10.27 4.89
CA THR A 4 -15.07 11.47 5.25
C THR A 4 -16.58 11.27 5.08
N ALA A 5 -17.01 10.59 4.01
CA ALA A 5 -18.43 10.30 3.75
C ALA A 5 -18.96 9.21 4.70
N LYS A 6 -18.11 8.24 5.08
CA LYS A 6 -18.46 7.23 6.08
C LYS A 6 -18.55 7.84 7.49
N CYS A 7 -17.63 8.75 7.83
CA CYS A 7 -17.65 9.51 9.09
C CYS A 7 -18.92 10.38 9.21
N MET A 8 -19.32 11.04 8.11
CA MET A 8 -20.57 11.82 8.06
C MET A 8 -21.83 10.94 8.20
N LYS A 9 -21.82 9.72 7.63
CA LYS A 9 -22.87 8.72 7.89
C LYS A 9 -22.83 8.18 9.33
N LEU A 10 -21.66 8.13 9.98
CA LEU A 10 -21.49 7.62 11.34
C LEU A 10 -22.07 8.56 12.40
N THR A 11 -22.06 9.87 12.18
CA THR A 11 -22.58 10.90 13.12
C THR A 11 -24.06 10.73 13.48
N ARG A 12 -24.88 10.09 12.62
CA ARG A 12 -26.27 9.76 12.94
C ARG A 12 -26.32 8.40 13.65
N CYS A 13 -26.44 8.40 14.98
CA CYS A 13 -26.50 7.18 15.78
C CYS A 13 -27.83 6.44 15.51
N SER A 14 -27.78 5.34 14.75
CA SER A 14 -28.92 4.46 14.51
C SER A 14 -28.84 3.28 15.50
N ASN A 15 -29.99 2.74 15.90
CA ASN A 15 -30.06 1.58 16.80
C ASN A 15 -29.17 0.42 16.33
N THR A 16 -29.09 0.16 15.03
CA THR A 16 -28.20 -0.86 14.44
C THR A 16 -26.73 -0.66 14.79
N LYS A 17 -26.25 0.59 14.90
CA LYS A 17 -24.85 0.86 15.25
C LYS A 17 -24.60 0.67 16.74
N ARG A 18 -25.58 0.96 17.59
CA ARG A 18 -25.47 0.75 19.04
C ARG A 18 -25.31 -0.75 19.35
N THR A 19 -26.09 -1.59 18.68
CA THR A 19 -25.97 -3.05 18.78
C THR A 19 -24.57 -3.55 18.42
N LYS A 20 -23.95 -2.98 17.39
CA LYS A 20 -22.56 -3.35 17.01
C LYS A 20 -21.53 -2.98 18.06
N VAL A 21 -21.71 -1.87 18.77
CA VAL A 21 -20.81 -1.51 19.89
C VAL A 21 -20.97 -2.51 21.03
N VAL A 22 -22.19 -2.96 21.34
CA VAL A 22 -22.43 -4.01 22.34
C VAL A 22 -21.73 -5.31 21.93
N GLU A 23 -21.91 -5.76 20.70
CA GLU A 23 -21.27 -6.97 20.16
C GLU A 23 -19.73 -6.88 20.21
N ILE A 24 -19.15 -5.72 19.88
CA ILE A 24 -17.71 -5.48 20.03
C ILE A 24 -17.28 -5.63 21.49
N LEU A 25 -18.00 -5.02 22.44
CA LEU A 25 -17.66 -5.06 23.87
C LEU A 25 -17.83 -6.46 24.48
N GLU A 26 -18.78 -7.25 23.99
CA GLU A 26 -18.95 -8.67 24.36
C GLU A 26 -17.74 -9.50 23.94
N ASN A 27 -17.14 -9.22 22.79
CA ASN A 27 -15.88 -9.87 22.37
C ASN A 27 -14.70 -9.52 23.30
N TYR A 28 -14.81 -8.45 24.09
CA TYR A 28 -13.86 -8.09 25.15
C TYR A 28 -14.28 -8.62 26.54
N GLY A 29 -15.35 -9.41 26.63
CA GLY A 29 -15.82 -10.06 27.85
C GLY A 29 -16.80 -9.25 28.69
N LEU A 30 -17.33 -8.13 28.17
CA LEU A 30 -18.38 -7.38 28.88
C LEU A 30 -19.76 -7.98 28.64
N THR A 31 -20.59 -8.00 29.67
CA THR A 31 -22.00 -8.40 29.53
C THR A 31 -22.84 -7.29 28.86
N PRO A 32 -24.01 -7.61 28.28
CA PRO A 32 -24.92 -6.60 27.73
C PRO A 32 -25.29 -5.52 28.75
N ALA A 33 -25.49 -5.92 30.02
CA ALA A 33 -25.86 -5.02 31.10
C ALA A 33 -24.75 -4.01 31.44
N GLU A 34 -23.48 -4.42 31.35
CA GLU A 34 -22.32 -3.55 31.56
C GLU A 34 -22.05 -2.65 30.34
N SER A 35 -22.36 -3.15 29.14
CA SER A 35 -22.09 -2.47 27.86
C SER A 35 -23.11 -1.36 27.56
N LEU A 36 -24.37 -1.54 27.94
CA LEU A 36 -25.46 -0.58 27.71
C LEU A 36 -25.14 0.87 28.14
N PRO A 37 -24.72 1.16 29.39
CA PRO A 37 -24.41 2.52 29.82
C PRO A 37 -23.21 3.12 29.06
N ILE A 38 -22.24 2.28 28.67
CA ILE A 38 -21.08 2.69 27.86
C ILE A 38 -21.56 3.12 26.48
N VAL A 39 -22.41 2.32 25.84
CA VAL A 39 -22.97 2.60 24.51
C VAL A 39 -23.82 3.86 24.53
N GLU A 40 -24.63 4.08 25.57
CA GLU A 40 -25.43 5.31 25.71
C GLU A 40 -24.56 6.56 25.90
N SER A 41 -23.56 6.48 26.78
CA SER A 41 -22.59 7.58 26.99
C SER A 41 -21.77 7.90 25.73
N LEU A 42 -21.44 6.87 24.95
CA LEU A 42 -20.74 7.03 23.69
C LEU A 42 -21.68 7.59 22.61
N ALA A 43 -22.92 7.13 22.54
CA ALA A 43 -23.93 7.62 21.61
C ALA A 43 -24.30 9.10 21.82
N ALA A 44 -24.18 9.60 23.05
CA ALA A 44 -24.30 11.02 23.37
C ALA A 44 -23.15 11.89 22.80
N ARG A 45 -22.05 11.27 22.36
CA ARG A 45 -20.86 11.91 21.79
C ARG A 45 -20.61 11.38 20.36
N PRO A 46 -21.32 11.90 19.33
CA PRO A 46 -21.30 11.35 17.98
C PRO A 46 -19.92 11.25 17.33
N LYS A 47 -18.99 12.16 17.68
CA LYS A 47 -17.61 12.14 17.18
C LYS A 47 -16.82 10.95 17.75
N ASP A 48 -16.88 10.75 19.06
CA ASP A 48 -16.20 9.66 19.76
C ASP A 48 -16.81 8.31 19.36
N PHE A 49 -18.13 8.24 19.18
CA PHE A 49 -18.82 7.08 18.65
C PHE A 49 -18.37 6.71 17.24
N ALA A 50 -18.24 7.70 16.34
CA ALA A 50 -17.75 7.46 14.99
C ALA A 50 -16.29 6.98 14.99
N ASP A 51 -15.44 7.55 15.84
CA ASP A 51 -14.04 7.14 15.98
C ASP A 51 -13.89 5.74 16.56
N PHE A 52 -14.70 5.38 17.56
CA PHE A 52 -14.77 4.02 18.09
C PHE A 52 -15.17 3.03 17.01
N MET A 53 -16.25 3.30 16.27
CA MET A 53 -16.71 2.43 15.19
C MET A 53 -15.66 2.33 14.06
N MET A 54 -14.99 3.42 13.69
CA MET A 54 -13.93 3.36 12.68
C MET A 54 -12.76 2.46 13.11
N ARG A 55 -12.37 2.51 14.38
CA ARG A 55 -11.27 1.71 14.90
C ARG A 55 -11.65 0.24 15.11
N PHE A 56 -12.75 -0.01 15.82
CA PHE A 56 -13.09 -1.35 16.30
C PHE A 56 -13.97 -2.16 15.34
N GLU A 57 -14.83 -1.52 14.54
CA GLU A 57 -15.63 -2.23 13.54
C GLU A 57 -14.85 -2.40 12.22
N LEU A 58 -14.12 -1.36 11.81
CA LEU A 58 -13.52 -1.31 10.47
C LEU A 58 -12.00 -1.52 10.47
N GLY A 59 -11.34 -1.49 11.63
CA GLY A 59 -9.87 -1.52 11.70
C GLY A 59 -9.20 -0.32 11.02
N LEU A 60 -9.94 0.77 10.78
CA LEU A 60 -9.46 1.92 10.04
C LEU A 60 -8.93 3.00 10.98
N GLU A 61 -7.72 3.44 10.73
CA GLU A 61 -7.15 4.63 11.34
C GLU A 61 -7.54 5.88 10.52
N LYS A 62 -7.73 7.02 11.18
CA LYS A 62 -8.13 8.27 10.51
C LYS A 62 -7.06 8.64 9.47
N PRO A 63 -7.39 8.71 8.17
CA PRO A 63 -6.41 9.06 7.14
C PRO A 63 -5.98 10.51 7.31
N ASN A 64 -4.66 10.72 7.34
CA ASN A 64 -4.09 12.07 7.35
C ASN A 64 -4.13 12.63 5.91
N PRO A 65 -4.86 13.72 5.62
CA PRO A 65 -5.03 14.24 4.25
C PRO A 65 -3.69 14.66 3.62
N LYS A 66 -2.72 15.12 4.42
CA LYS A 66 -1.37 15.47 3.92
C LYS A 66 -0.57 14.25 3.47
N ARG A 67 -0.82 13.08 4.06
CA ARG A 67 -0.15 11.83 3.65
C ARG A 67 -0.53 11.40 2.24
N ALA A 68 -1.73 11.72 1.76
CA ALA A 68 -2.15 11.36 0.40
C ALA A 68 -1.28 12.04 -0.67
N LEU A 69 -1.07 13.36 -0.54
CA LEU A 69 -0.21 14.11 -1.46
C LEU A 69 1.26 13.71 -1.33
N GLN A 70 1.76 13.52 -0.10
CA GLN A 70 3.13 13.06 0.14
C GLN A 70 3.36 11.66 -0.46
N SER A 71 2.41 10.74 -0.27
CA SER A 71 2.49 9.39 -0.84
C SER A 71 2.42 9.44 -2.37
N GLY A 72 1.56 10.26 -2.95
CA GLY A 72 1.47 10.43 -4.41
C GLY A 72 2.78 10.96 -5.00
N GLY A 73 3.34 12.02 -4.42
CA GLY A 73 4.59 12.62 -4.87
C GLY A 73 5.79 11.68 -4.71
N THR A 74 5.88 10.96 -3.59
CA THR A 74 6.98 10.01 -3.36
C THR A 74 6.92 8.82 -4.31
N ILE A 75 5.74 8.22 -4.54
CA ILE A 75 5.58 7.10 -5.49
C ILE A 75 5.84 7.57 -6.92
N GLY A 76 5.28 8.73 -7.32
CA GLY A 76 5.48 9.30 -8.65
C GLY A 76 6.96 9.61 -8.93
N GLY A 77 7.63 10.27 -7.99
CA GLY A 77 9.07 10.52 -8.07
C GLY A 77 9.87 9.23 -8.17
N ALA A 78 9.58 8.24 -7.32
CA ALA A 78 10.25 6.94 -7.35
C ALA A 78 10.08 6.22 -8.70
N TYR A 79 8.91 6.32 -9.35
CA TYR A 79 8.68 5.76 -10.67
C TYR A 79 9.49 6.46 -11.77
N ILE A 80 9.61 7.79 -11.71
CA ILE A 80 10.41 8.57 -12.67
C ILE A 80 11.88 8.16 -12.55
N TYR A 81 12.45 8.22 -11.34
CA TYR A 81 13.85 7.88 -11.13
C TYR A 81 14.13 6.39 -11.39
N GLY A 82 13.21 5.51 -10.96
CA GLY A 82 13.31 4.06 -11.18
C GLY A 82 13.26 3.69 -12.67
N GLY A 83 12.38 4.32 -13.43
CA GLY A 83 12.25 4.10 -14.87
C GLY A 83 13.37 4.74 -15.70
N LEU A 84 14.05 5.76 -15.18
CA LEU A 84 15.17 6.38 -15.87
C LEU A 84 16.42 5.48 -15.91
N ILE A 85 16.64 4.68 -14.85
CA ILE A 85 17.78 3.76 -14.75
C ILE A 85 17.97 2.86 -15.98
N PRO A 86 16.97 2.08 -16.45
CA PRO A 86 17.11 1.26 -17.65
C PRO A 86 17.28 2.07 -18.94
N LEU A 87 16.83 3.33 -18.96
CA LEU A 87 16.91 4.20 -20.14
C LEU A 87 18.26 4.89 -20.28
N LEU A 88 19.03 5.04 -19.20
CA LEU A 88 20.34 5.72 -19.23
C LEU A 88 21.28 5.20 -20.33
N PRO A 89 21.46 3.89 -20.54
CA PRO A 89 22.35 3.39 -21.59
C PRO A 89 21.90 3.77 -22.99
N TYR A 90 20.60 3.89 -23.24
CA TYR A 90 20.07 4.31 -24.54
C TYR A 90 20.31 5.80 -24.83
N ILE A 91 20.58 6.60 -23.81
CA ILE A 91 20.94 8.02 -23.96
C ILE A 91 22.45 8.18 -24.21
N LEU A 92 23.25 7.24 -23.70
CA LEU A 92 24.73 7.33 -23.71
C LEU A 92 25.40 6.58 -24.86
N PHE A 93 24.76 5.54 -25.39
CA PHE A 93 25.30 4.71 -26.47
C PHE A 93 24.44 4.84 -27.73
N ASP A 94 25.09 5.08 -28.87
CA ASP A 94 24.43 5.19 -30.18
C ASP A 94 23.97 3.82 -30.71
N GLU A 95 24.68 2.76 -30.36
CA GLU A 95 24.38 1.40 -30.81
C GLU A 95 23.37 0.73 -29.88
N VAL A 96 22.18 0.42 -30.43
CA VAL A 96 21.05 -0.15 -29.71
C VAL A 96 21.37 -1.48 -29.03
N GLN A 97 22.17 -2.35 -29.68
CA GLN A 97 22.52 -3.66 -29.13
C GLN A 97 23.42 -3.52 -27.89
N THR A 98 24.41 -2.63 -27.98
CA THR A 98 25.32 -2.30 -26.86
C THR A 98 24.55 -1.62 -25.73
N ALA A 99 23.66 -0.67 -26.04
CA ALA A 99 22.79 -0.03 -25.06
C ALA A 99 21.88 -1.01 -24.32
N LEU A 100 21.28 -1.98 -25.04
CA LEU A 100 20.42 -3.02 -24.47
C LEU A 100 21.20 -3.89 -23.46
N LEU A 101 22.40 -4.35 -23.81
CA LEU A 101 23.23 -5.17 -22.91
C LEU A 101 23.55 -4.42 -21.61
N TRP A 102 23.98 -3.17 -21.71
CA TRP A 102 24.26 -2.32 -20.54
C TRP A 102 23.00 -2.03 -19.72
N SER A 103 21.86 -1.80 -20.38
CA SER A 103 20.57 -1.58 -19.72
C SER A 103 20.15 -2.78 -18.89
N VAL A 104 20.28 -4.00 -19.42
CA VAL A 104 19.95 -5.23 -18.68
C VAL A 104 20.84 -5.37 -17.44
N VAL A 105 22.15 -5.21 -17.57
CA VAL A 105 23.09 -5.34 -16.45
C VAL A 105 22.80 -4.31 -15.35
N ILE A 106 22.68 -3.04 -15.72
CA ILE A 106 22.40 -1.94 -14.78
C ILE A 106 21.05 -2.16 -14.08
N THR A 107 20.03 -2.59 -14.82
CA THR A 107 18.69 -2.85 -14.26
C THR A 107 18.71 -4.01 -13.28
N VAL A 108 19.41 -5.11 -13.58
CA VAL A 108 19.53 -6.25 -12.66
C VAL A 108 20.24 -5.84 -11.37
N ILE A 109 21.33 -5.06 -11.46
CA ILE A 109 22.02 -4.51 -10.29
C ILE A 109 21.10 -3.59 -9.48
N ALA A 110 20.37 -2.70 -10.15
CA ALA A 110 19.42 -1.81 -9.50
C ALA A 110 18.31 -2.58 -8.78
N LEU A 111 17.70 -3.59 -9.43
CA LEU A 111 16.68 -4.45 -8.82
C LEU A 111 17.22 -5.21 -7.61
N PHE A 112 18.48 -5.65 -7.65
CA PHE A 112 19.13 -6.31 -6.52
C PHE A 112 19.26 -5.36 -5.33
N ILE A 113 19.77 -4.15 -5.57
CA ILE A 113 19.92 -3.11 -4.54
C ILE A 113 18.54 -2.73 -3.96
N PHE A 114 17.55 -2.47 -4.82
CA PHE A 114 16.19 -2.14 -4.39
C PHE A 114 15.56 -3.26 -3.57
N GLY A 115 15.70 -4.51 -4.02
CA GLY A 115 15.16 -5.66 -3.31
C GLY A 115 15.87 -5.89 -1.96
N TYR A 116 17.18 -5.63 -1.87
CA TYR A 116 17.92 -5.70 -0.62
C TYR A 116 17.45 -4.64 0.38
N ILE A 117 17.36 -3.39 -0.06
CA ILE A 117 16.85 -2.26 0.74
C ILE A 117 15.43 -2.55 1.22
N LYS A 118 14.54 -2.98 0.30
CA LYS A 118 13.16 -3.39 0.60
C LYS A 118 13.13 -4.47 1.69
N GLY A 119 14.01 -5.46 1.61
CA GLY A 119 14.06 -6.55 2.59
C GLY A 119 14.37 -6.04 3.99
N THR A 120 15.39 -5.18 4.10
CA THR A 120 15.79 -4.54 5.37
C THR A 120 14.64 -3.73 5.99
N PHE A 121 13.91 -2.93 5.21
CA PHE A 121 12.82 -2.10 5.73
C PHE A 121 11.54 -2.88 6.06
N THR A 122 11.32 -4.03 5.43
CA THR A 122 10.09 -4.84 5.61
C THR A 122 10.24 -5.93 6.68
N GLY A 123 11.41 -6.05 7.31
CA GLY A 123 11.69 -7.10 8.30
C GLY A 123 11.83 -8.50 7.68
N THR A 124 12.05 -8.58 6.37
CA THR A 124 12.30 -9.85 5.66
C THR A 124 13.79 -10.04 5.43
N THR A 125 14.24 -11.27 5.18
CA THR A 125 15.66 -11.55 4.92
C THR A 125 16.15 -10.78 3.68
N PRO A 126 17.10 -9.82 3.80
CA PRO A 126 17.42 -8.88 2.71
C PRO A 126 17.86 -9.55 1.41
N LEU A 127 18.73 -10.55 1.51
CA LEU A 127 19.24 -11.27 0.35
C LEU A 127 18.13 -12.02 -0.41
N LYS A 128 17.18 -12.63 0.31
CA LYS A 128 16.04 -13.31 -0.32
C LYS A 128 15.14 -12.32 -1.06
N SER A 129 14.89 -11.15 -0.46
CA SER A 129 14.11 -10.09 -1.08
C SER A 129 14.79 -9.53 -2.33
N ALA A 130 16.12 -9.37 -2.30
CA ALA A 130 16.93 -8.99 -3.46
C ALA A 130 16.79 -10.00 -4.62
N ILE A 131 17.06 -11.28 -4.35
CA ILE A 131 16.98 -12.34 -5.34
C ILE A 131 15.56 -12.45 -5.92
N GLN A 132 14.52 -12.43 -5.08
CA GLN A 132 13.13 -12.48 -5.56
C GLN A 132 12.79 -11.28 -6.45
N THR A 133 13.24 -10.08 -6.10
CA THR A 133 12.98 -8.87 -6.88
C THR A 133 13.67 -8.93 -8.25
N CYS A 134 14.92 -9.40 -8.30
CA CYS A 134 15.62 -9.65 -9.56
C CYS A 134 14.89 -10.69 -10.42
N LEU A 135 14.51 -11.84 -9.84
CA LEU A 135 13.85 -12.92 -10.58
C LEU A 135 12.52 -12.47 -11.20
N ILE A 136 11.68 -11.78 -10.43
CA ILE A 136 10.41 -11.26 -10.93
C ILE A 136 10.65 -10.26 -12.06
N GLY A 137 11.60 -9.35 -11.90
CA GLY A 137 11.97 -8.37 -12.93
C GLY A 137 12.50 -9.01 -14.21
N SER A 138 13.41 -9.99 -14.09
CA SER A 138 13.98 -10.72 -15.23
C SER A 138 12.92 -11.53 -15.98
N VAL A 139 12.01 -12.20 -15.26
CA VAL A 139 10.89 -12.95 -15.89
C VAL A 139 9.94 -11.99 -16.60
N ALA A 140 9.59 -10.86 -15.97
CA ALA A 140 8.73 -9.86 -16.59
C ALA A 140 9.35 -9.26 -17.87
N ALA A 141 10.62 -8.86 -17.80
CA ALA A 141 11.36 -8.30 -18.94
C ALA A 141 11.52 -9.33 -20.06
N GLY A 142 11.87 -10.59 -19.73
CA GLY A 142 11.97 -11.67 -20.70
C GLY A 142 10.64 -11.95 -21.38
N THR A 143 9.53 -11.96 -20.63
CA THR A 143 8.18 -12.14 -21.19
C THR A 143 7.82 -10.99 -22.14
N ALA A 144 8.06 -9.75 -21.73
CA ALA A 144 7.81 -8.58 -22.58
C ALA A 144 8.62 -8.63 -23.88
N PHE A 145 9.89 -9.03 -23.82
CA PHE A 145 10.74 -9.22 -24.99
C PHE A 145 10.21 -10.30 -25.93
N LEU A 146 9.80 -11.47 -25.39
CA LEU A 146 9.23 -12.55 -26.20
C LEU A 146 7.95 -12.10 -26.92
N VAL A 147 7.05 -11.41 -26.22
CA VAL A 147 5.82 -10.88 -26.81
C VAL A 147 6.13 -9.86 -27.89
N ALA A 148 7.04 -8.91 -27.63
CA ALA A 148 7.45 -7.92 -28.63
C ALA A 148 8.05 -8.60 -29.87
N ARG A 149 8.86 -9.64 -29.68
CA ARG A 149 9.44 -10.42 -30.78
C ARG A 149 8.38 -11.15 -31.60
N MET A 150 7.38 -11.76 -30.96
CA MET A 150 6.30 -12.47 -31.65
C MET A 150 5.39 -11.56 -32.49
N ILE A 151 5.29 -10.28 -32.13
CA ILE A 151 4.46 -9.30 -32.86
C ILE A 151 5.25 -8.60 -33.96
N SER A 152 6.58 -8.52 -33.82
CA SER A 152 7.47 -7.80 -34.75
C SER A 152 8.01 -8.67 -35.88
N GLU A 153 7.71 -9.97 -35.86
CA GLU A 153 7.91 -10.96 -36.93
C GLU A 153 6.58 -11.15 -37.68
#